data_AF-A0A968MAR6-F1
#
_entry.id   AF-A0A968MAR6-F1
#
_cell.length_a   1.000
_cell.length_b   1.000
_cell.length_c   1.000
_cell.angle_alpha   90.00
_cell.angle_beta   90.00
_cell.angle_gamma   90.00
#
_symmetry.space_group_name_H-M   'P 1'
#
loop_
_entity.id
_entity.type
_entity.pdbx_description
1 polymer ?
#
loop_
_entity_poly.entity_id
_entity_poly.type
_entity_poly.pdbx_seq_one_letter_code
_entity_poly.pdbx_strand_id
1 'polypeptide(L)'
;LTYTVPINPQDGTLSLSFDSSNSRVIEAPFTPLDIVAAARSYELTWRQPLARQPDREWALGLTLNHRQSETELLATPFPLSPGADAEGRTRISAVRFFQEFSQRGPQTVWAGRSQFSLGLGVLGATLADEGPDSRFLTWRGQVQYANVLAPDALLLVRGDVQLADRPLVPIEQMGLGGRETVRGYRQDLLLTDNGLNASAEVRWPVLRVPESQGVLQVVPFLDFGTGWNVRGENPAINSLWGTGLGLRWQQGDRLTLRLEYGVPLSTPPADRRTLQEQGWYFSLRWQAF
;
A
#
# COMPACT_ATOMS: atom_id res chain seq x y z
N LEU A 1 8.49 -12.91 6.61
CA LEU A 1 9.90 -13.16 6.95
C LEU A 1 10.77 -12.53 5.87
N THR A 2 11.80 -11.78 6.24
CA THR A 2 12.75 -11.20 5.28
C THR A 2 14.17 -11.37 5.78
N TYR A 3 15.07 -11.76 4.89
CA TYR A 3 16.50 -11.85 5.14
C TYR A 3 17.25 -11.05 4.07
N THR A 4 18.14 -10.16 4.50
CA THR A 4 18.89 -9.26 3.62
C THR A 4 20.37 -9.40 3.89
N VAL A 5 21.17 -9.58 2.84
CA VAL A 5 22.63 -9.64 2.90
C VAL A 5 23.27 -8.59 2.00
N PRO A 6 24.32 -7.89 2.47
CA PRO A 6 25.16 -7.10 1.59
C PRO A 6 25.96 -8.05 0.68
N ILE A 7 26.11 -7.69 -0.59
CA ILE A 7 26.79 -8.53 -1.60
C ILE A 7 28.04 -7.87 -2.17
N ASN A 8 28.29 -6.59 -1.87
CA ASN A 8 29.49 -5.89 -2.30
C ASN A 8 29.80 -4.67 -1.39
N PRO A 9 31.01 -4.07 -1.50
CA PRO A 9 31.40 -2.90 -0.72
C PRO A 9 30.66 -1.59 -1.05
N GLN A 10 29.82 -1.59 -2.09
CA GLN A 10 29.02 -0.44 -2.51
C GLN A 10 27.58 -0.51 -1.94
N ASP A 11 27.38 -1.28 -0.87
CA ASP A 11 26.09 -1.55 -0.22
C ASP A 11 25.01 -2.08 -1.17
N GLY A 12 25.44 -2.82 -2.20
CA GLY A 12 24.52 -3.69 -2.93
C GLY A 12 23.95 -4.75 -1.99
N THR A 13 22.65 -5.02 -2.08
CA THR A 13 21.96 -5.99 -1.23
C THR A 13 21.22 -7.03 -2.03
N LEU A 14 21.14 -8.23 -1.47
CA LEU A 14 20.25 -9.29 -1.91
C LEU A 14 19.28 -9.61 -0.76
N SER A 15 17.99 -9.59 -1.04
CA SER A 15 16.92 -9.82 -0.06
C SER A 15 16.02 -10.96 -0.51
N LEU A 16 15.78 -11.91 0.39
CA LEU A 16 14.79 -12.97 0.22
C LEU A 16 13.64 -12.71 1.20
N SER A 17 12.42 -12.63 0.69
CA SER A 17 11.21 -12.46 1.50
C SER A 17 10.20 -13.58 1.24
N PHE A 18 9.54 -14.01 2.32
CA PHE A 18 8.40 -14.90 2.30
C PHE A 18 7.26 -14.29 3.10
N ASP A 19 6.08 -14.24 2.51
CA ASP A 19 4.84 -13.78 3.15
C ASP A 19 3.76 -14.85 3.01
N SER A 20 2.94 -14.99 4.05
CA SER A 20 1.77 -15.84 4.03
C SER A 20 0.65 -15.16 4.80
N SER A 21 -0.52 -15.07 4.17
CA SER A 21 -1.69 -14.44 4.75
C SER A 21 -2.92 -15.32 4.57
N ASN A 22 -3.83 -15.24 5.53
CA ASN A 22 -5.15 -15.87 5.48
C ASN A 22 -6.18 -14.82 5.88
N SER A 23 -7.33 -14.82 5.23
CA SER A 23 -8.44 -13.94 5.54
C SER A 23 -9.78 -14.68 5.46
N ARG A 24 -10.77 -14.17 6.18
CA ARG A 24 -12.15 -14.65 6.16
C ARG A 24 -13.08 -13.45 6.06
N VAL A 25 -14.09 -13.53 5.20
CA VAL A 25 -15.13 -12.51 5.12
C VAL A 25 -16.09 -12.70 6.29
N ILE A 26 -16.22 -11.67 7.14
CA ILE A 26 -17.10 -11.67 8.31
C ILE A 26 -18.32 -10.76 8.15
N GLU A 27 -18.42 -10.04 7.04
CA GLU A 27 -19.46 -9.04 6.79
C GLU A 27 -20.80 -9.69 6.41
N ALA A 28 -21.89 -9.28 7.05
CA ALA A 28 -23.24 -9.73 6.71
C ALA A 28 -23.75 -9.01 5.44
N PRO A 29 -24.46 -9.70 4.51
CA PRO A 29 -25.04 -11.04 4.66
C PRO A 29 -24.12 -12.19 4.20
N PHE A 30 -22.84 -11.94 3.96
CA PHE A 30 -21.90 -12.93 3.41
C PHE A 30 -21.30 -13.86 4.46
N THR A 31 -21.46 -13.58 5.76
CA THR A 31 -20.95 -14.43 6.85
C THR A 31 -21.32 -15.92 6.71
N PRO A 32 -22.56 -16.32 6.34
CA PRO A 32 -22.92 -17.73 6.18
C PRO A 32 -22.25 -18.42 4.98
N LEU A 33 -21.65 -17.67 4.06
CA LEU A 33 -20.97 -18.22 2.88
C LEU A 33 -19.56 -18.75 3.20
N ASP A 34 -19.03 -18.48 4.40
CA ASP A 34 -17.68 -18.86 4.86
C ASP A 34 -16.61 -18.66 3.78
N ILE A 35 -16.54 -17.44 3.25
CA ILE A 35 -15.55 -17.08 2.23
C ILE A 35 -14.20 -16.95 2.90
N VAL A 36 -13.25 -17.77 2.48
CA VAL A 36 -11.86 -17.80 2.97
C VAL A 36 -10.92 -17.54 1.80
N ALA A 37 -9.85 -16.79 2.05
CA ALA A 37 -8.76 -16.62 1.11
C ALA A 37 -7.42 -16.87 1.79
N ALA A 38 -6.50 -17.52 1.08
CA ALA A 38 -5.13 -17.76 1.52
C ALA A 38 -4.18 -17.30 0.43
N ALA A 39 -3.09 -16.63 0.81
CA ALA A 39 -2.06 -16.20 -0.12
C ALA A 39 -0.65 -16.48 0.40
N ARG A 40 0.26 -16.77 -0.52
CA ARG A 40 1.70 -16.96 -0.27
C ARG A 40 2.49 -16.18 -1.30
N SER A 41 3.54 -15.46 -0.87
CA SER A 41 4.42 -14.69 -1.74
C SER A 41 5.88 -15.03 -1.46
N TYR A 42 6.65 -15.20 -2.52
CA TYR A 42 8.10 -15.39 -2.50
C TYR A 42 8.73 -14.28 -3.33
N GLU A 43 9.72 -13.59 -2.76
CA GLU A 43 10.39 -12.48 -3.42
C GLU A 43 11.90 -12.58 -3.26
N LEU A 44 12.61 -12.45 -4.38
CA LEU A 44 14.06 -12.27 -4.42
C LEU A 44 14.35 -10.90 -5.01
N THR A 45 14.92 -10.01 -4.20
CA THR A 45 15.24 -8.64 -4.60
C THR A 45 16.73 -8.41 -4.61
N TRP A 46 17.27 -7.98 -5.74
CA TRP A 46 18.60 -7.38 -5.84
C TRP A 46 18.46 -5.87 -5.89
N ARG A 47 19.27 -5.15 -5.12
CA ARG A 47 19.32 -3.68 -5.10
C ARG A 47 20.77 -3.22 -5.12
N GLN A 48 21.07 -2.23 -5.94
CA GLN A 48 22.40 -1.66 -6.07
C GLN A 48 22.34 -0.12 -6.03
N PRO A 49 22.90 0.52 -5.00
CA PRO A 49 23.22 1.94 -5.05
C PRO A 49 24.22 2.21 -6.18
N LEU A 50 23.91 3.15 -7.06
CA LEU A 50 24.76 3.53 -8.19
C LEU A 50 25.45 4.88 -7.97
N ALA A 51 24.79 5.79 -7.26
CA ALA A 51 25.40 7.04 -6.83
C ALA A 51 24.99 7.32 -5.38
N ARG A 52 25.97 7.56 -4.52
CA ARG A 52 25.75 7.91 -3.12
C ARG A 52 26.62 9.08 -2.72
N GLN A 53 25.99 10.10 -2.18
CA GLN A 53 26.62 11.23 -1.50
C GLN A 53 25.96 11.39 -0.13
N PRO A 54 26.51 12.20 0.79
CA PRO A 54 25.95 12.34 2.13
C PRO A 54 24.48 12.79 2.17
N ASP A 55 24.05 13.53 1.14
CA ASP A 55 22.71 14.11 1.03
C ASP A 55 21.83 13.45 -0.03
N ARG A 56 22.34 12.52 -0.85
CA ARG A 56 21.58 11.92 -1.96
C ARG A 56 21.99 10.48 -2.24
N GLU A 57 21.01 9.65 -2.57
CA GLU A 57 21.22 8.30 -3.06
C GLU A 57 20.35 8.04 -4.28
N TRP A 58 20.93 7.40 -5.29
CA TRP A 58 20.22 6.81 -6.41
C TRP A 58 20.58 5.33 -6.53
N ALA A 59 19.57 4.48 -6.63
CA ALA A 59 19.72 3.03 -6.66
C ALA A 59 18.81 2.42 -7.73
N LEU A 60 19.26 1.28 -8.27
CA LEU A 60 18.45 0.41 -9.09
C LEU A 60 18.18 -0.90 -8.36
N GLY A 61 17.13 -1.58 -8.77
CA GLY A 61 16.92 -2.95 -8.32
C GLY A 61 15.99 -3.74 -9.21
N LEU A 62 16.00 -5.03 -8.96
CA LEU A 62 15.21 -6.03 -9.65
C LEU A 62 14.62 -6.98 -8.62
N THR A 63 13.30 -7.16 -8.65
CA THR A 63 12.59 -8.12 -7.81
C THR A 63 11.99 -9.20 -8.67
N LEU A 64 12.34 -10.46 -8.39
CA LEU A 64 11.62 -11.62 -8.87
C LEU A 64 10.54 -11.96 -7.83
N ASN A 65 9.28 -12.00 -8.26
CA ASN A 65 8.15 -12.26 -7.39
C ASN A 65 7.36 -13.45 -7.91
N HIS A 66 7.01 -14.38 -7.02
CA HIS A 66 6.05 -15.45 -7.29
C HIS A 66 5.01 -15.47 -6.17
N ARG A 67 3.75 -15.32 -6.55
CA ARG A 67 2.62 -15.20 -5.62
C ARG A 67 1.52 -16.18 -6.01
N GLN A 68 0.98 -16.87 -5.03
CA GLN A 68 -0.17 -17.75 -5.18
C GLN A 68 -1.26 -17.31 -4.21
N SER A 69 -2.49 -17.20 -4.70
CA SER A 69 -3.69 -16.93 -3.93
C SER A 69 -4.73 -17.98 -4.25
N GLU A 70 -5.51 -18.38 -3.26
CA GLU A 70 -6.58 -19.37 -3.39
C GLU A 70 -7.81 -18.88 -2.62
N THR A 71 -9.00 -19.12 -3.16
CA THR A 71 -10.27 -18.75 -2.54
C THR A 71 -11.20 -19.95 -2.40
N GLU A 72 -11.89 -20.00 -1.26
CA GLU A 72 -12.89 -21.01 -0.94
C GLU A 72 -14.22 -20.35 -0.59
N LEU A 73 -15.31 -21.03 -0.95
CA LEU A 73 -16.69 -20.71 -0.60
C LEU A 73 -17.30 -21.96 0.04
N LEU A 74 -17.84 -21.85 1.25
CA LEU A 74 -18.41 -23.00 1.99
C LEU A 74 -17.42 -24.19 2.06
N ALA A 75 -16.16 -23.90 2.39
CA ALA A 75 -15.05 -24.86 2.44
C ALA A 75 -14.80 -25.65 1.13
N THR A 76 -15.22 -25.09 -0.01
CA THR A 76 -15.00 -25.67 -1.33
C THR A 76 -14.24 -24.67 -2.21
N PRO A 77 -13.20 -25.08 -2.95
CA PRO A 77 -12.48 -24.19 -3.86
C PRO A 77 -13.44 -23.52 -4.85
N PHE A 78 -13.38 -22.19 -4.97
CA PHE A 78 -14.31 -21.44 -5.81
C PHE A 78 -13.65 -20.19 -6.42
N PRO A 79 -13.78 -19.94 -7.73
CA PRO A 79 -13.21 -18.77 -8.40
C PRO A 79 -14.00 -17.49 -8.11
N LEU A 80 -13.77 -16.90 -6.94
CA LEU A 80 -14.36 -15.61 -6.56
C LEU A 80 -13.67 -14.42 -7.22
N SER A 81 -12.40 -14.58 -7.61
CA SER A 81 -11.58 -13.52 -8.19
C SER A 81 -11.57 -13.61 -9.72
N PRO A 82 -11.84 -12.52 -10.46
CA PRO A 82 -11.60 -12.47 -11.89
C PRO A 82 -10.17 -12.89 -12.24
N GLY A 83 -10.03 -13.80 -13.21
CA GLY A 83 -8.74 -14.36 -13.61
C GLY A 83 -8.24 -15.52 -12.74
N ALA A 84 -9.05 -16.04 -11.81
CA ALA A 84 -8.76 -17.29 -11.11
C ALA A 84 -9.03 -18.52 -12.00
N ASP A 85 -8.30 -19.61 -11.75
CA ASP A 85 -8.56 -20.92 -12.36
C ASP A 85 -9.84 -21.58 -11.81
N ALA A 86 -10.23 -22.73 -12.35
CA ALA A 86 -11.46 -23.43 -11.95
C ALA A 86 -11.48 -23.83 -10.46
N GLU A 87 -10.31 -23.94 -9.83
CA GLU A 87 -10.15 -24.24 -8.41
C GLU A 87 -10.03 -22.96 -7.56
N GLY A 88 -10.30 -21.78 -8.12
CA GLY A 88 -10.24 -20.51 -7.40
C GLY A 88 -8.84 -20.04 -7.08
N ARG A 89 -7.83 -20.43 -7.87
CA ARG A 89 -6.43 -20.08 -7.64
C ARG A 89 -5.94 -19.07 -8.66
N THR A 90 -5.15 -18.11 -8.17
CA THR A 90 -4.44 -17.13 -8.99
C THR A 90 -2.96 -17.22 -8.67
N ARG A 91 -2.14 -17.55 -9.68
CA ARG A 91 -0.68 -17.64 -9.56
C ARG A 91 -0.02 -16.60 -10.45
N ILE A 92 0.79 -15.73 -9.88
CA ILE A 92 1.46 -14.64 -10.60
C ILE A 92 2.96 -14.83 -10.45
N SER A 93 3.69 -14.76 -11.56
CA SER A 93 5.14 -14.66 -11.58
C SER A 93 5.50 -13.35 -12.25
N ALA A 94 6.24 -12.48 -11.60
CA ALA A 94 6.56 -11.16 -12.14
C ALA A 94 8.02 -10.77 -11.92
N VAL A 95 8.57 -10.03 -12.87
CA VAL A 95 9.85 -9.33 -12.75
C VAL A 95 9.57 -7.86 -12.57
N ARG A 96 10.09 -7.25 -11.50
CA ARG A 96 9.86 -5.84 -11.17
C ARG A 96 11.18 -5.09 -11.15
N PHE A 97 11.41 -4.27 -12.17
CA PHE A 97 12.56 -3.38 -12.23
C PHE A 97 12.20 -2.04 -11.58
N PHE A 98 13.06 -1.53 -10.71
CA PHE A 98 12.81 -0.26 -10.04
C PHE A 98 14.03 0.65 -10.00
N GLN A 99 13.74 1.95 -9.94
CA GLN A 99 14.68 3.02 -9.68
C GLN A 99 14.23 3.75 -8.42
N GLU A 100 15.15 3.99 -7.51
CA GLU A 100 14.90 4.75 -6.30
C GLU A 100 15.82 5.96 -6.25
N PHE A 101 15.26 7.07 -5.80
CA PHE A 101 15.98 8.30 -5.53
C PHE A 101 15.62 8.77 -4.13
N SER A 102 16.60 9.22 -3.37
CA SER A 102 16.37 9.95 -2.13
C SER A 102 17.34 11.12 -2.01
N GLN A 103 16.84 12.24 -1.49
CA GLN A 103 17.64 13.41 -1.18
C GLN A 103 17.23 13.95 0.19
N ARG A 104 18.20 14.18 1.06
CA ARG A 104 18.03 14.69 2.42
C ARG A 104 18.80 16.00 2.56
N GLY A 105 18.07 17.10 2.62
CA GLY A 105 18.58 18.40 3.01
C GLY A 105 18.44 18.64 4.53
N PRO A 106 18.77 19.86 4.99
CA PRO A 106 18.68 20.22 6.41
C PRO A 106 17.26 20.17 7.00
N GLN A 107 16.25 20.51 6.19
CA GLN A 107 14.84 20.55 6.61
C GLN A 107 13.93 19.71 5.72
N THR A 108 14.38 19.34 4.52
CA THR A 108 13.56 18.67 3.52
C THR A 108 14.10 17.28 3.19
N VAL A 109 13.19 16.35 2.93
CA VAL A 109 13.49 15.03 2.40
C VAL A 109 12.60 14.78 1.20
N TRP A 110 13.23 14.40 0.08
CA TRP A 110 12.56 13.86 -1.08
C TRP A 110 12.89 12.38 -1.20
N ALA A 111 11.89 11.57 -1.48
CA ALA A 111 12.06 10.18 -1.87
C ALA A 111 11.16 9.89 -3.05
N GLY A 112 11.67 9.16 -4.05
CA GLY A 112 10.95 8.77 -5.23
C GLY A 112 11.28 7.33 -5.60
N ARG A 113 10.27 6.59 -6.06
CA ARG A 113 10.42 5.24 -6.59
C ARG A 113 9.60 5.11 -7.87
N SER A 114 10.25 4.61 -8.92
CA SER A 114 9.60 4.26 -10.19
C SER A 114 9.81 2.77 -10.41
N GLN A 115 8.74 2.02 -10.64
CA GLN A 115 8.76 0.58 -10.78
C GLN A 115 8.00 0.14 -12.02
N PHE A 116 8.65 -0.67 -12.86
CA PHE A 116 8.02 -1.38 -13.97
C PHE A 116 7.87 -2.85 -13.58
N SER A 117 6.64 -3.36 -13.61
CA SER A 117 6.34 -4.75 -13.30
C SER A 117 5.90 -5.48 -14.56
N LEU A 118 6.61 -6.53 -14.93
CA LEU A 118 6.28 -7.40 -16.05
C LEU A 118 5.80 -8.75 -15.50
N GLY A 119 4.51 -9.03 -15.62
CA GLY A 119 3.90 -10.33 -15.34
C GLY A 119 4.26 -11.35 -16.43
N LEU A 120 4.62 -12.55 -16.01
CA LEU A 120 5.15 -13.63 -16.83
C LEU A 120 4.28 -14.88 -16.72
N GLY A 121 4.08 -15.58 -17.84
CA GLY A 121 3.37 -16.86 -17.92
C GLY A 121 4.22 -18.07 -17.51
N VAL A 122 4.99 -17.97 -16.42
CA VAL A 122 5.93 -19.02 -15.97
C VAL A 122 5.59 -19.53 -14.57
N LEU A 123 6.15 -20.67 -14.18
CA LEU A 123 5.92 -21.31 -12.86
C LEU A 123 4.44 -21.60 -12.58
N GLY A 124 3.71 -22.04 -13.61
CA GLY A 124 2.28 -22.36 -13.50
C GLY A 124 1.39 -21.13 -13.28
N ALA A 125 1.84 -19.95 -13.73
CA ALA A 125 1.04 -18.73 -13.65
C ALA A 125 -0.34 -18.91 -14.29
N THR A 126 -1.37 -18.30 -13.70
CA THR A 126 -2.74 -18.43 -14.19
C THR A 126 -2.89 -17.60 -15.47
N LEU A 127 -3.26 -18.26 -16.56
CA LEU A 127 -3.47 -17.68 -17.87
C LEU A 127 -4.96 -17.78 -18.21
N ALA A 128 -5.52 -16.69 -18.74
CA ALA A 128 -6.90 -16.65 -19.20
C ALA A 128 -6.94 -16.33 -20.69
N ASP A 129 -7.92 -16.91 -21.39
CA ASP A 129 -8.20 -16.58 -22.79
C ASP A 129 -8.91 -15.22 -22.89
N GLU A 130 -9.81 -14.94 -21.94
CA GLU A 130 -10.51 -13.67 -21.78
C GLU A 130 -10.43 -13.19 -20.31
N GLY A 131 -10.31 -11.87 -20.12
CA GLY A 131 -10.24 -11.24 -18.80
C GLY A 131 -8.80 -11.01 -18.29
N PRO A 132 -8.66 -10.60 -17.02
CA PRO A 132 -7.35 -10.38 -16.42
C PRO A 132 -6.60 -11.69 -16.20
N ASP A 133 -5.28 -11.66 -16.39
CA ASP A 133 -4.42 -12.81 -16.13
C ASP A 133 -3.05 -12.37 -15.57
N SER A 134 -2.13 -13.33 -15.47
CA SER A 134 -0.80 -13.09 -14.89
C SER A 134 0.20 -12.40 -15.81
N ARG A 135 -0.17 -12.12 -17.07
CA ARG A 135 0.68 -11.45 -18.05
C ARG A 135 0.25 -10.00 -18.14
N PHE A 136 1.02 -9.09 -17.57
CA PHE A 136 0.70 -7.66 -17.58
C PHE A 136 1.98 -6.82 -17.62
N LEU A 137 1.82 -5.55 -17.98
CA LEU A 137 2.83 -4.53 -17.76
C LEU A 137 2.20 -3.42 -16.92
N THR A 138 2.79 -3.15 -15.76
CA THR A 138 2.43 -1.96 -14.98
C THR A 138 3.63 -1.06 -14.77
N TRP A 139 3.35 0.24 -14.69
CA TRP A 139 4.26 1.23 -14.14
C TRP A 139 3.64 1.81 -12.87
N ARG A 140 4.42 1.87 -11.78
CA ARG A 140 4.02 2.52 -10.54
C ARG A 140 5.04 3.56 -10.14
N GLY A 141 4.57 4.79 -9.93
CA GLY A 141 5.37 5.92 -9.48
C GLY A 141 4.96 6.34 -8.07
N GLN A 142 5.92 6.47 -7.17
CA GLN A 142 5.70 6.88 -5.79
C GLN A 142 6.63 8.02 -5.43
N VAL A 143 6.09 9.04 -4.76
CA VAL A 143 6.85 10.20 -4.27
C VAL A 143 6.45 10.50 -2.84
N GLN A 144 7.44 10.85 -2.04
CA GLN A 144 7.25 11.38 -0.70
C GLN A 144 8.12 12.62 -0.51
N TYR A 145 7.48 13.67 -0.01
CA TYR A 145 8.13 14.91 0.40
C TYR A 145 7.85 15.15 1.87
N ALA A 146 8.91 15.37 2.65
CA ALA A 146 8.80 15.74 4.05
C ALA A 146 9.53 17.07 4.29
N ASN A 147 8.94 17.98 5.04
CA ASN A 147 9.54 19.27 5.37
C ASN A 147 9.36 19.58 6.86
N VAL A 148 10.47 19.80 7.56
CA VAL A 148 10.49 20.25 8.95
C VAL A 148 10.12 21.73 8.97
N LEU A 149 8.93 22.03 9.50
CA LEU A 149 8.42 23.40 9.60
C LEU A 149 8.95 24.13 10.85
N ALA A 150 9.12 23.37 11.94
CA ALA A 150 9.62 23.80 13.24
C ALA A 150 10.04 22.56 14.05
N PRO A 151 10.67 22.68 15.23
CA PRO A 151 10.96 21.52 16.08
C PRO A 151 9.71 20.69 16.34
N ASP A 152 9.76 19.39 16.02
CA ASP A 152 8.64 18.44 16.08
C ASP A 152 7.44 18.76 15.17
N ALA A 153 7.52 19.75 14.29
CA ALA A 153 6.49 20.08 13.31
C ALA A 153 6.91 19.66 11.90
N LEU A 154 6.06 18.87 11.23
CA LEU A 154 6.40 18.23 9.95
C LEU A 154 5.24 18.35 8.97
N LEU A 155 5.50 18.88 7.77
CA LEU A 155 4.66 18.66 6.60
C LEU A 155 5.08 17.36 5.92
N LEU A 156 4.11 16.52 5.60
CA LEU A 156 4.32 15.30 4.83
C LEU A 156 3.35 15.26 3.65
N VAL A 157 3.88 15.11 2.44
CA VAL A 157 3.12 14.96 1.20
C VAL A 157 3.52 13.65 0.55
N ARG A 158 2.54 12.89 0.07
CA ARG A 158 2.72 11.59 -0.59
C ARG A 158 1.92 11.57 -1.89
N GLY A 159 2.48 10.90 -2.89
CA GLY A 159 1.82 10.59 -4.15
C GLY A 159 2.13 9.17 -4.60
N ASP A 160 1.13 8.50 -5.17
CA ASP A 160 1.24 7.14 -5.72
C ASP A 160 0.39 7.08 -6.99
N VAL A 161 0.94 6.60 -8.09
CA VAL A 161 0.24 6.42 -9.36
C VAL A 161 0.55 5.05 -9.92
N GLN A 162 -0.47 4.36 -10.42
CA GLN A 162 -0.33 3.10 -11.13
C GLN A 162 -0.96 3.20 -12.51
N LEU A 163 -0.21 2.78 -13.52
CA LEU A 163 -0.67 2.64 -14.90
C LEU A 163 -0.46 1.19 -15.37
N ALA A 164 -1.47 0.60 -16.00
CA ALA A 164 -1.50 -0.76 -16.49
C ALA A 164 -1.81 -0.79 -17.99
N ASP A 165 -1.21 -1.72 -18.73
CA ASP A 165 -1.47 -1.91 -20.16
C ASP A 165 -2.79 -2.67 -20.45
N ARG A 166 -3.37 -3.31 -19.43
CA ARG A 166 -4.53 -4.21 -19.54
C ARG A 166 -5.25 -4.39 -18.19
N PRO A 167 -6.41 -5.07 -18.16
CA PRO A 167 -7.06 -5.49 -16.93
C PRO A 167 -6.14 -6.35 -16.05
N LEU A 168 -6.06 -6.02 -14.77
CA LEU A 168 -5.23 -6.72 -13.80
C LEU A 168 -6.07 -7.66 -12.96
N VAL A 169 -5.46 -8.76 -12.53
CA VAL A 169 -6.03 -9.59 -11.47
C VAL A 169 -6.11 -8.75 -10.18
N PRO A 170 -7.17 -8.90 -9.35
CA PRO A 170 -7.44 -8.01 -8.21
C PRO A 170 -6.26 -7.76 -7.27
N ILE A 171 -5.39 -8.76 -7.08
CA ILE A 171 -4.22 -8.64 -6.19
C ILE A 171 -3.09 -7.74 -6.74
N GLU A 172 -3.13 -7.38 -8.03
CA GLU A 172 -2.22 -6.41 -8.68
C GLU A 172 -2.91 -5.05 -8.94
N GLN A 173 -4.22 -4.96 -8.72
CA GLN A 173 -4.97 -3.71 -8.84
C GLN A 173 -4.61 -2.73 -7.71
N MET A 174 -4.88 -1.45 -7.95
CA MET A 174 -4.71 -0.40 -6.97
C MET A 174 -5.95 -0.28 -6.09
N GLY A 175 -5.78 -0.50 -4.78
CA GLY A 175 -6.80 -0.25 -3.77
C GLY A 175 -6.81 1.23 -3.32
N LEU A 176 -8.00 1.83 -3.23
CA LEU A 176 -8.22 3.18 -2.72
C LEU A 176 -9.30 3.19 -1.64
N GLY A 177 -9.06 3.97 -0.59
CA GLY A 177 -9.87 4.01 0.63
C GLY A 177 -9.17 3.32 1.80
N GLY A 178 -9.33 3.88 2.99
CA GLY A 178 -8.71 3.38 4.21
C GLY A 178 -7.55 4.26 4.71
N ARG A 179 -6.87 3.79 5.75
CA ARG A 179 -5.92 4.61 6.52
C ARG A 179 -4.70 5.06 5.70
N GLU A 180 -4.20 4.19 4.84
CA GLU A 180 -2.95 4.43 4.09
C GLU A 180 -3.18 5.13 2.75
N THR A 181 -4.44 5.31 2.33
CA THR A 181 -4.81 5.97 1.07
C THR A 181 -5.73 7.15 1.31
N VAL A 182 -7.06 6.97 1.22
CA VAL A 182 -8.06 8.02 1.43
C VAL A 182 -8.83 7.74 2.71
N ARG A 183 -8.47 8.46 3.78
CA ARG A 183 -9.13 8.35 5.10
C ARG A 183 -10.57 8.88 5.04
N GLY A 184 -11.43 8.29 5.87
CA GLY A 184 -12.89 8.53 5.85
C GLY A 184 -13.68 7.51 5.02
N TYR A 185 -12.98 6.61 4.33
CA TYR A 185 -13.56 5.49 3.58
C TYR A 185 -13.08 4.14 4.14
N ARG A 186 -13.86 3.08 3.91
CA ARG A 186 -13.42 1.70 4.23
C ARG A 186 -12.18 1.32 3.42
N GLN A 187 -11.41 0.38 3.95
CA GLN A 187 -10.23 -0.16 3.28
C GLN A 187 -10.59 -0.71 1.89
N ASP A 188 -9.79 -0.34 0.88
CA ASP A 188 -9.91 -0.82 -0.51
C ASP A 188 -11.33 -0.69 -1.08
N LEU A 189 -12.03 0.39 -0.74
CA LEU A 189 -13.37 0.69 -1.24
C LEU A 189 -13.44 0.69 -2.77
N LEU A 190 -12.41 1.22 -3.44
CA LEU A 190 -12.24 1.08 -4.88
C LEU A 190 -11.05 0.18 -5.16
N LEU A 191 -11.21 -0.70 -6.13
CA LEU A 191 -10.15 -1.56 -6.65
C LEU A 191 -10.15 -1.44 -8.17
N THR A 192 -9.06 -0.90 -8.73
CA THR A 192 -8.99 -0.55 -10.17
C THR A 192 -7.62 -0.85 -10.77
N ASP A 193 -7.56 -1.07 -12.08
CA ASP A 193 -6.29 -1.38 -12.77
C ASP A 193 -5.27 -0.24 -12.68
N ASN A 194 -5.76 1.00 -12.85
CA ASN A 194 -5.00 2.23 -12.77
C ASN A 194 -5.54 3.10 -11.64
N GLY A 195 -4.71 4.00 -11.14
CA GLY A 195 -5.17 5.00 -10.19
C GLY A 195 -4.11 6.00 -9.80
N LEU A 196 -4.55 7.02 -9.09
CA LEU A 196 -3.73 8.01 -8.43
C LEU A 196 -4.22 8.17 -6.99
N ASN A 197 -3.28 8.25 -6.06
CA ASN A 197 -3.49 8.60 -4.66
C ASN A 197 -2.56 9.75 -4.30
N ALA A 198 -3.07 10.77 -3.62
CA ALA A 198 -2.31 11.87 -3.08
C ALA A 198 -2.77 12.19 -1.66
N SER A 199 -1.82 12.49 -0.77
CA SER A 199 -2.11 12.82 0.62
C SER A 199 -1.18 13.93 1.10
N ALA A 200 -1.73 14.86 1.87
CA ALA A 200 -0.99 15.90 2.57
C ALA A 200 -1.41 15.94 4.04
N GLU A 201 -0.45 15.86 4.95
CA GLU A 201 -0.67 15.99 6.39
C GLU A 201 0.34 16.93 7.04
N VAL A 202 -0.11 17.69 8.03
CA VAL A 202 0.75 18.52 8.88
C VAL A 202 0.71 17.94 10.27
N ARG A 203 1.86 17.55 10.82
CA ARG A 203 1.98 17.12 12.21
C ARG A 203 2.44 18.31 13.03
N TRP A 204 1.55 18.84 13.86
CA TRP A 204 1.82 20.04 14.64
C TRP A 204 1.91 19.72 16.14
N PRO A 205 3.04 19.99 16.81
CA PRO A 205 3.21 19.69 18.23
C PRO A 205 2.39 20.65 19.08
N VAL A 206 1.57 20.11 19.97
CA VAL A 206 0.70 20.89 20.89
C VAL A 206 1.10 20.73 22.36
N LEU A 207 1.79 19.64 22.71
CA LEU A 207 2.32 19.41 24.05
C LEU A 207 3.64 18.65 23.97
N ARG A 208 4.61 19.04 24.80
CA ARG A 208 5.90 18.35 24.97
C ARG A 208 6.05 17.99 26.44
N VAL A 209 6.47 16.75 26.72
CA VAL A 209 6.70 16.21 28.07
C VAL A 209 8.14 15.70 28.12
N PRO A 210 9.11 16.56 28.46
CA PRO A 210 10.54 16.25 28.39
C PRO A 210 10.94 15.02 29.23
N GLU A 211 10.32 14.82 30.39
CA GLU A 211 10.61 13.73 31.34
C GLU A 211 10.44 12.34 30.72
N SER A 212 9.54 12.23 29.74
CA SER A 212 9.26 11.00 29.01
C SER A 212 9.75 11.04 27.57
N GLN A 213 10.36 12.15 27.12
CA GLN A 213 10.61 12.44 25.70
C GLN A 213 9.32 12.35 24.87
N GLY A 214 8.20 12.77 25.48
CA GLY A 214 6.86 12.70 24.92
C GLY A 214 6.50 13.93 24.10
N VAL A 215 5.90 13.75 22.93
CA VAL A 215 5.33 14.83 22.11
C VAL A 215 3.94 14.42 21.65
N LEU A 216 2.95 15.26 21.98
CA LEU A 216 1.60 15.17 21.43
C LEU A 216 1.49 16.10 20.23
N GLN A 217 1.02 15.56 19.11
CA GLN A 217 0.81 16.27 17.87
C GLN A 217 -0.65 16.19 17.44
N VAL A 218 -1.16 17.31 16.91
CA VAL A 218 -2.41 17.34 16.14
C VAL A 218 -2.04 17.21 14.66
N VAL A 219 -2.81 16.41 13.92
CA VAL A 219 -2.49 16.01 12.55
C VAL A 219 -3.69 16.26 11.61
N PRO A 220 -3.93 17.50 11.16
CA PRO A 220 -4.86 17.73 10.06
C PRO A 220 -4.34 17.10 8.77
N PHE A 221 -5.25 16.59 7.95
CA PHE A 221 -4.89 15.98 6.67
C PHE A 221 -5.94 16.20 5.59
N LEU A 222 -5.49 16.05 4.34
CA LEU A 222 -6.31 16.01 3.13
C LEU A 222 -5.80 14.89 2.23
N ASP A 223 -6.70 14.01 1.81
CA ASP A 223 -6.43 12.86 0.97
C ASP A 223 -7.31 12.89 -0.28
N PHE A 224 -6.77 12.43 -1.39
CA PHE A 224 -7.43 12.30 -2.67
C PHE A 224 -7.05 10.99 -3.33
N GLY A 225 -8.01 10.30 -3.93
CA GLY A 225 -7.76 9.12 -4.73
C GLY A 225 -8.71 9.03 -5.92
N THR A 226 -8.22 8.60 -7.07
CA THR A 226 -9.06 8.30 -8.23
C THR A 226 -8.56 7.05 -8.93
N GLY A 227 -9.48 6.21 -9.41
CA GLY A 227 -9.18 4.92 -10.03
C GLY A 227 -9.94 4.73 -11.33
N TRP A 228 -9.33 4.02 -12.29
CA TRP A 228 -9.99 3.67 -13.55
C TRP A 228 -9.45 2.35 -14.11
N ASN A 229 -10.31 1.63 -14.83
CA ASN A 229 -10.00 0.34 -15.42
C ASN A 229 -9.58 0.50 -16.89
N VAL A 230 -8.71 -0.39 -17.36
CA VAL A 230 -8.25 -0.36 -18.77
C VAL A 230 -9.36 -0.81 -19.70
N ARG A 231 -10.13 -1.81 -19.28
CA ARG A 231 -11.34 -2.30 -19.96
C ARG A 231 -12.43 -2.57 -18.93
N GLY A 232 -13.69 -2.50 -19.39
CA GLY A 232 -14.87 -2.65 -18.53
C GLY A 232 -15.33 -1.29 -17.98
N GLU A 233 -16.37 -1.34 -17.14
CA GLU A 233 -16.91 -0.14 -16.52
C GLU A 233 -16.02 0.29 -15.34
N ASN A 234 -15.85 1.61 -15.20
CA ASN A 234 -15.29 2.17 -13.98
C ASN A 234 -16.29 2.01 -12.83
N PRO A 235 -15.82 1.94 -11.58
CA PRO A 235 -16.72 2.05 -10.44
C PRO A 235 -17.58 3.32 -10.55
N ALA A 236 -18.87 3.22 -10.18
CA ALA A 236 -19.81 4.35 -10.26
C ALA A 236 -19.31 5.60 -9.51
N ILE A 237 -18.56 5.38 -8.43
CA ILE A 237 -17.75 6.39 -7.76
C ILE A 237 -16.30 6.03 -8.04
N ASN A 238 -15.61 6.83 -8.85
CA ASN A 238 -14.22 6.57 -9.23
C ASN A 238 -13.23 7.57 -8.60
N SER A 239 -13.72 8.46 -7.74
CA SER A 239 -12.93 9.49 -7.08
C SER A 239 -13.37 9.64 -5.63
N LEU A 240 -12.41 9.67 -4.73
CA LEU A 240 -12.58 9.78 -3.28
C LEU A 240 -11.82 11.01 -2.79
N TRP A 241 -12.48 11.79 -1.92
CA TRP A 241 -11.87 12.92 -1.22
C TRP A 241 -12.10 12.74 0.27
N GLY A 242 -11.02 12.79 1.06
CA GLY A 242 -11.07 12.62 2.51
C GLY A 242 -10.33 13.76 3.20
N THR A 243 -10.83 14.21 4.34
CA THR A 243 -10.09 15.12 5.23
C THR A 243 -10.34 14.73 6.67
N GLY A 244 -9.60 15.28 7.62
CA GLY A 244 -9.85 14.97 9.01
C GLY A 244 -8.77 15.46 9.94
N LEU A 245 -8.80 14.90 11.14
CA LEU A 245 -7.91 15.27 12.22
C LEU A 245 -7.40 14.02 12.94
N GLY A 246 -6.10 13.99 13.18
CA GLY A 246 -5.43 12.97 13.99
C GLY A 246 -4.86 13.55 15.28
N LEU A 247 -4.73 12.68 16.27
CA LEU A 247 -3.90 12.87 17.44
C LEU A 247 -2.78 11.82 17.40
N ARG A 248 -1.54 12.28 17.58
CA ARG A 248 -0.36 11.41 17.60
C ARG A 248 0.46 11.68 18.85
N TRP A 249 0.68 10.64 19.64
CA TRP A 249 1.65 10.66 20.74
C TRP A 249 2.90 9.91 20.31
N GLN A 250 4.07 10.53 20.46
CA GLN A 250 5.36 9.88 20.29
C GLN A 250 6.17 10.03 21.58
N GLN A 251 6.69 8.93 22.10
CA GLN A 251 7.51 8.90 23.30
C GLN A 251 8.86 8.26 22.99
N GLY A 252 9.86 9.12 22.74
CA GLY A 252 11.15 8.71 22.18
C GLY A 252 10.97 7.84 20.93
N ASP A 253 11.70 6.73 20.90
CA ASP A 253 11.60 5.70 19.85
C ASP A 253 10.78 4.47 20.28
N ARG A 254 10.27 4.47 21.52
CA ARG A 254 9.65 3.28 22.13
C ARG A 254 8.16 3.16 21.89
N LEU A 255 7.43 4.28 21.87
CA LEU A 255 5.97 4.26 21.78
C LEU A 255 5.47 5.29 20.78
N THR A 256 4.59 4.85 19.89
CA THR A 256 3.77 5.74 19.05
C THR A 256 2.32 5.30 19.15
N LEU A 257 1.45 6.23 19.52
CA LEU A 257 0.00 6.08 19.47
C LEU A 257 -0.56 7.02 18.40
N ARG A 258 -1.55 6.56 17.65
CA ARG A 258 -2.31 7.39 16.71
C ARG A 258 -3.79 7.08 16.83
N LEU A 259 -4.59 8.14 16.89
CA LEU A 259 -6.03 8.10 16.77
C LEU A 259 -6.43 9.13 15.72
N GLU A 260 -7.14 8.71 14.68
CA GLU A 260 -7.47 9.55 13.54
C GLU A 260 -8.96 9.45 13.25
N TYR A 261 -9.58 10.57 12.90
CA TYR A 261 -10.97 10.65 12.45
C TYR A 261 -11.01 11.29 11.07
N GLY A 262 -11.45 10.51 10.07
CA GLY A 262 -11.61 10.93 8.68
C GLY A 262 -13.07 11.22 8.33
N VAL A 263 -13.27 12.27 7.55
CA VAL A 263 -14.55 12.72 7.02
C VAL A 263 -14.50 12.58 5.48
N PRO A 264 -15.32 11.70 4.90
CA PRO A 264 -15.42 11.60 3.45
C PRO A 264 -16.16 12.82 2.89
N LEU A 265 -15.62 13.42 1.83
CA LEU A 265 -16.15 14.60 1.14
C LEU A 265 -16.88 14.24 -0.16
N SER A 266 -16.58 13.08 -0.74
CA SER A 266 -17.37 12.47 -1.84
C SER A 266 -18.41 11.50 -1.27
N THR A 267 -19.51 11.28 -1.99
CA THR A 267 -20.68 10.50 -1.53
C THR A 267 -20.25 9.17 -0.88
N PRO A 268 -20.41 9.02 0.45
CA PRO A 268 -20.03 7.79 1.12
C PRO A 268 -20.98 6.65 0.72
N PRO A 269 -20.53 5.39 0.78
CA PRO A 269 -21.44 4.24 0.71
C PRO A 269 -22.56 4.34 1.76
N ALA A 270 -23.72 3.78 1.45
CA ALA A 270 -24.94 3.94 2.26
C ALA A 270 -24.91 3.24 3.63
N ASP A 271 -24.00 2.29 3.85
CA ASP A 271 -23.94 1.51 5.08
C ASP A 271 -22.62 1.76 5.83
N ARG A 272 -22.72 2.27 7.07
CA ARG A 272 -21.57 2.60 7.94
C ARG A 272 -21.68 1.84 9.26
N ARG A 273 -21.43 0.54 9.21
CA ARG A 273 -21.65 -0.36 10.34
C ARG A 273 -20.43 -0.45 11.26
N THR A 274 -19.24 -0.25 10.71
CA THR A 274 -17.98 -0.36 11.47
C THR A 274 -17.43 1.01 11.87
N LEU A 275 -16.60 1.05 12.92
CA LEU A 275 -15.89 2.28 13.32
C LEU A 275 -15.01 2.83 12.17
N GLN A 276 -14.43 1.95 11.35
CA GLN A 276 -13.64 2.37 10.18
C GLN A 276 -14.51 3.06 9.12
N GLU A 277 -15.68 2.51 8.81
CA GLU A 277 -16.64 3.13 7.87
C GLU A 277 -17.22 4.44 8.43
N GLN A 278 -17.22 4.59 9.75
CA GLN A 278 -17.53 5.84 10.43
C GLN A 278 -16.35 6.82 10.45
N GLY A 279 -15.17 6.42 9.96
CA GLY A 279 -13.99 7.26 9.78
C GLY A 279 -12.92 7.14 10.86
N TRP A 280 -13.08 6.25 11.85
CA TRP A 280 -12.12 6.09 12.93
C TRP A 280 -10.99 5.12 12.59
N TYR A 281 -9.75 5.54 12.86
CA TYR A 281 -8.57 4.71 12.74
C TYR A 281 -7.71 4.80 13.99
N PHE A 282 -7.13 3.67 14.40
CA PHE A 282 -6.25 3.59 15.56
C PHE A 282 -5.00 2.79 15.23
N SER A 283 -3.86 3.18 15.81
CA SER A 283 -2.65 2.37 15.77
C SER A 283 -1.81 2.56 17.02
N LEU A 284 -1.23 1.47 17.51
CA LEU A 284 -0.25 1.45 18.58
C LEU A 284 0.99 0.74 18.05
N ARG A 285 2.14 1.40 18.17
CA ARG A 285 3.45 0.79 17.93
C ARG A 285 4.25 0.90 19.21
N TRP A 286 4.72 -0.24 19.69
CA TRP A 286 5.61 -0.33 20.83
C TRP A 286 6.86 -1.11 20.45
N GLN A 287 8.01 -0.53 20.76
CA GLN A 287 9.32 -1.14 20.57
C GLN A 287 9.96 -1.31 21.95
N ALA A 288 10.09 -2.57 22.37
CA ALA A 288 10.58 -2.94 23.69
C ALA A 288 12.10 -2.81 23.83
N PHE A 289 12.84 -2.84 22.72
CA PHE A 289 14.30 -2.80 22.64
C PHE A 289 14.77 -2.11 21.35
#